data_AF-A0A6J4V5W2-F1
#
_entry.id   AF-A0A6J4V5W2-F1
#
_cell.length_a   1.000
_cell.length_b   1.000
_cell.length_c   1.000
_cell.angle_alpha   90.00
_cell.angle_beta   90.00
_cell.angle_gamma   90.00
#
_symmetry.space_group_name_H-M   'P 1'
#
loop_
_entity.id
_entity.type
_entity.pdbx_description
1 polymer ?
#
loop_
_entity_poly.entity_id
_entity_poly.type
_entity_poly.pdbx_seq_one_letter_code
_entity_poly.pdbx_strand_id
1 'polypeptide(L)' 'MTIELLVRTARFRSSAQFVRLSVLGAAAAVPELARMDAMARDSLIDAVRGDVDQALRSYTNGDALTFPLQANVAAARA' A
#
# COMPACT_ATOMS: atom_id res chain seq x y z
N MET A 1 9.62 -14.47 22.04
CA MET A 1 8.99 -13.73 20.92
C MET A 1 8.13 -12.64 21.52
N THR A 2 8.35 -11.39 21.16
CA THR A 2 7.56 -10.24 21.61
C THR A 2 6.87 -9.64 20.39
N ILE A 3 5.57 -9.32 20.50
CA ILE A 3 4.82 -8.61 19.46
C ILE A 3 4.57 -7.19 19.98
N GLU A 4 4.98 -6.20 19.20
CA GLU A 4 4.79 -4.78 19.53
C GLU A 4 3.95 -4.11 18.45
N LEU A 5 3.01 -3.26 18.87
CA LEU A 5 2.28 -2.38 17.96
C LEU A 5 3.14 -1.16 17.65
N LEU A 6 3.57 -1.04 16.41
CA LEU A 6 4.38 0.07 15.92
C LEU A 6 3.48 1.06 15.18
N VAL A 7 3.52 2.34 15.59
CA VAL A 7 2.93 3.44 14.82
C VAL A 7 4.06 4.24 14.18
N ARG A 8 4.00 4.41 12.85
CA ARG A 8 4.96 5.20 12.06
C ARG A 8 4.23 6.01 11.02
N THR A 9 4.79 7.14 10.63
CA THR A 9 4.27 7.89 9.48
C THR A 9 4.78 7.24 8.20
N ALA A 10 3.87 6.74 7.38
CA ALA A 10 4.18 6.31 6.02
C ALA A 10 4.16 7.52 5.08
N ARG A 11 5.10 7.57 4.14
CA ARG A 11 5.21 8.63 3.14
C ARG A 11 5.46 8.04 1.77
N PHE A 12 4.66 8.45 0.80
CA PHE A 12 4.83 8.13 -0.61
C PHE A 12 4.94 9.41 -1.43
N ARG A 13 5.63 9.33 -2.58
CA ARG A 13 5.79 10.49 -3.46
C ARG A 13 4.47 10.93 -4.07
N SER A 14 3.53 9.99 -4.26
CA SER A 14 2.16 10.27 -4.65
C SER A 14 1.18 9.17 -4.28
N SER A 15 -0.11 9.50 -4.27
CA SER A 15 -1.21 8.54 -4.13
C SER A 15 -1.16 7.46 -5.20
N ALA A 16 -0.84 7.84 -6.44
CA ALA A 16 -0.66 6.89 -7.55
C ALA A 16 0.50 5.91 -7.30
N GLN A 17 1.63 6.40 -6.76
CA GLN A 17 2.75 5.52 -6.38
C GLN A 17 2.34 4.55 -5.27
N PHE A 18 1.61 5.04 -4.27
CA PHE A 18 1.11 4.23 -3.17
C PHE A 18 0.21 3.08 -3.66
N VAL A 19 -0.78 3.38 -4.52
CA VAL A 19 -1.68 2.36 -5.08
C VAL A 19 -0.91 1.31 -5.87
N ARG A 20 -0.01 1.74 -6.75
CA ARG A 20 0.83 0.84 -7.55
C ARG A 20 1.65 -0.11 -6.66
N LEU A 21 2.33 0.43 -5.65
CA LEU A 21 3.13 -0.38 -4.73
C LEU A 21 2.28 -1.32 -3.88
N SER A 22 1.08 -0.89 -3.47
CA SER A 22 0.16 -1.71 -2.69
C SER A 22 -0.35 -2.91 -3.49
N VAL A 23 -0.74 -2.70 -4.76
CA VAL A 23 -1.16 -3.80 -5.65
C VAL A 23 -0.01 -4.77 -5.94
N LEU A 24 1.20 -4.25 -6.20
CA LEU A 24 2.38 -5.09 -6.41
C LEU A 24 2.75 -5.89 -5.16
N GLY A 25 2.69 -5.26 -3.98
CA GLY A 25 2.95 -5.92 -2.70
C GLY A 25 1.90 -6.98 -2.37
N ALA A 26 0.64 -6.75 -2.72
CA ALA A 26 -0.44 -7.70 -2.49
C ALA A 26 -0.24 -9.02 -3.24
N ALA A 27 0.48 -9.02 -4.37
CA ALA A 27 0.83 -10.24 -5.09
C ALA A 27 1.67 -11.24 -4.25
N ALA A 28 2.34 -10.78 -3.19
CA ALA A 28 3.03 -11.68 -2.26
C ALA A 28 2.08 -12.53 -1.41
N ALA A 29 0.82 -12.10 -1.24
CA ALA A 29 -0.18 -12.76 -0.42
C ALA A 29 -1.41 -13.25 -1.21
N VAL A 30 -1.65 -12.72 -2.41
CA VAL A 30 -2.80 -13.05 -3.27
C VAL A 30 -2.30 -13.67 -4.58
N PRO A 31 -2.32 -15.01 -4.72
CA PRO A 31 -1.76 -15.71 -5.88
C PRO A 31 -2.36 -15.29 -7.23
N GLU A 32 -3.63 -14.88 -7.25
CA GLU A 32 -4.32 -14.42 -8.46
C GLU A 32 -3.65 -13.17 -9.03
N LEU A 33 -3.25 -12.23 -8.16
CA LEU A 33 -2.54 -11.01 -8.56
C LEU A 33 -1.15 -11.32 -9.11
N ALA A 34 -0.48 -12.34 -8.56
CA ALA A 34 0.83 -12.77 -9.03
C ALA A 34 0.81 -13.38 -10.45
N ARG A 35 -0.34 -13.92 -10.87
CA ARG A 35 -0.53 -14.52 -12.21
C ARG A 35 -1.00 -13.52 -13.27
N MET A 36 -1.34 -12.29 -12.89
CA MET A 36 -1.79 -11.28 -13.85
C MET A 36 -0.65 -10.86 -14.78
N ASP A 37 -0.96 -10.75 -16.07
CA ASP A 37 -0.08 -10.10 -17.01
C ASP A 37 0.04 -8.59 -16.72
N ALA A 38 0.94 -7.91 -17.44
CA ALA A 38 1.18 -6.49 -17.23
C ALA A 38 -0.03 -5.61 -17.52
N MET A 39 -0.78 -5.92 -18.58
CA MET A 39 -1.93 -5.11 -19.02
C MET A 39 -3.10 -5.23 -18.03
N ALA A 40 -3.39 -6.45 -17.59
CA ALA A 40 -4.42 -6.72 -16.60
C ALA A 40 -4.07 -6.07 -15.26
N ARG A 41 -2.79 -6.12 -14.86
CA ARG A 41 -2.32 -5.48 -13.62
C ARG A 41 -2.41 -3.96 -13.68
N ASP A 42 -2.02 -3.35 -14.79
CA ASP A 42 -2.10 -1.89 -14.96
C ASP A 42 -3.56 -1.43 -14.95
N SER A 43 -4.45 -2.18 -15.59
CA SER A 43 -5.91 -1.94 -15.55
C SER A 43 -6.47 -2.03 -14.12
N LEU A 44 -6.01 -3.01 -13.32
CA LEU A 44 -6.38 -3.13 -11.92
C LEU A 44 -5.87 -1.94 -11.09
N ILE A 45 -4.63 -1.50 -11.32
CA ILE A 45 -4.05 -0.33 -10.63
C ILE A 45 -4.91 0.91 -10.90
N ASP A 46 -5.33 1.13 -12.14
CA ASP A 46 -6.17 2.27 -12.50
C ASP A 46 -7.56 2.19 -11.86
N ALA A 47 -8.17 1.00 -11.83
CA ALA A 47 -9.45 0.78 -11.15
C ALA A 47 -9.35 1.06 -9.64
N VAL A 48 -8.37 0.45 -8.96
CA VAL A 48 -8.15 0.67 -7.52
C VAL A 48 -7.85 2.14 -7.24
N ARG A 49 -7.09 2.81 -8.11
CA ARG A 49 -6.82 4.24 -7.97
C ARG A 49 -8.12 5.05 -7.99
N GLY A 50 -9.03 4.76 -8.92
CA GLY A 50 -10.35 5.39 -8.97
C GLY A 50 -11.16 5.18 -7.68
N ASP A 51 -11.16 3.96 -7.16
CA ASP A 51 -11.93 3.59 -5.96
C ASP A 51 -11.43 4.28 -4.70
N VAL A 52 -10.12 4.43 -4.54
CA VAL A 52 -9.52 4.95 -3.30
C VAL A 52 -9.18 6.44 -3.35
N ASP A 53 -9.27 7.10 -4.51
CA ASP A 53 -8.82 8.49 -4.68
C ASP A 53 -9.46 9.42 -3.66
N GLN A 54 -10.78 9.34 -3.48
CA GLN A 54 -11.50 10.17 -2.51
C GLN A 54 -11.00 9.95 -1.07
N ALA A 55 -10.71 8.71 -0.68
CA ALA A 55 -10.23 8.37 0.65
C ALA A 55 -8.79 8.87 0.89
N LEU A 56 -7.96 8.90 -0.15
CA LEU A 56 -6.56 9.36 -0.05
C LEU A 56 -6.42 10.88 -0.01
N ARG A 57 -7.42 11.65 -0.45
CA ARG A 57 -7.37 13.13 -0.48
C ARG A 57 -7.08 13.75 0.89
N SER A 58 -7.68 13.23 1.96
CA SER A 58 -7.45 13.74 3.32
C SER A 58 -6.02 13.53 3.83
N TYR A 59 -5.28 12.60 3.22
CA TYR A 59 -3.89 12.27 3.54
C TYR A 59 -2.89 12.82 2.51
N THR A 60 -3.40 13.49 1.47
CA THR A 60 -2.58 14.01 0.37
C THR A 60 -2.27 15.48 0.63
N ASN A 61 -0.99 15.84 0.65
CA ASN A 61 -0.51 17.21 0.80
C ASN A 61 0.36 17.57 -0.41
N GLY A 62 -0.17 18.42 -1.29
CA GLY A 62 0.37 18.61 -2.63
C GLY A 62 0.34 17.29 -3.39
N ASP A 63 1.51 16.85 -3.87
CA ASP A 63 1.62 15.56 -4.54
C ASP A 63 1.84 14.40 -3.56
N ALA A 64 2.32 14.64 -2.35
CA ALA A 64 2.77 13.59 -1.45
C ALA A 64 1.61 12.99 -0.63
N LEU A 65 1.60 11.66 -0.49
CA LEU A 65 0.68 10.96 0.40
C LEU A 65 1.38 10.67 1.73
N THR A 66 0.78 11.11 2.85
CA THR A 66 1.31 10.93 4.19
C THR A 66 0.21 10.50 5.15
N PHE A 67 0.37 9.36 5.82
CA PHE A 67 -0.62 8.83 6.76
C PHE A 67 0.03 8.06 7.91
N PRO A 68 -0.62 7.97 9.08
CA PRO A 68 -0.18 7.08 10.15
C PRO A 68 -0.39 5.62 9.74
N LEU A 69 0.68 4.84 9.74
CA LEU A 69 0.67 3.39 9.56
C LEU A 69 0.83 2.70 10.90
N GLN A 70 -0.06 1.75 11.17
CA GLN A 70 0.04 0.85 12.31
C GLN A 70 0.47 -0.52 11.80
N ALA A 71 1.49 -1.11 12.41
CA ALA A 71 1.98 -2.44 12.07
C ALA A 71 2.24 -3.25 13.34
N ASN A 72 1.81 -4.52 13.36
CA ASN A 72 2.20 -5.46 14.40
C ASN A 72 3.54 -6.08 14.00
N VAL A 73 4.57 -5.88 14.82
CA VAL A 73 5.93 -6.38 14.55
C VAL A 73 6.28 -7.43 15.58
N ALA A 74 6.54 -8.66 15.12
CA ALA A 74 7.03 -9.73 15.97
C ALA A 74 8.56 -9.77 15.92
N ALA A 75 9.22 -9.66 17.08
CA ALA A 75 10.66 -9.80 17.22
C ALA A 75 11.00 -11.02 18.08
N ALA A 76 11.97 -11.81 17.64
CA ALA A 76 12.61 -12.84 18.45
C ALA A 76 14.02 -12.36 18.81
N ARG A 77 14.40 -12.52 20.09
CA ARG A 77 15.79 -12.40 20.54
C ARG A 77 16.36 -13.81 20.63
N ALA A 78 17.61 -13.97 20.21
CA ALA A 78 18.35 -15.22 20.33
C ALA A 78 18.61 -15.57 21.80
#